data_AF-A0A1L6J8C4-F1
#
_entry.id   AF-A0A1L6J8C4-F1
#
_cell.length_a   1.000
_cell.length_b   1.000
_cell.length_c   1.000
_cell.angle_alpha   90.00
_cell.angle_beta   90.00
_cell.angle_gamma   90.00
#
_symmetry.space_group_name_H-M   'P 1'
#
loop_
_entity.id
_entity.type
_entity.pdbx_description
1 polymer ?
#
loop_
_entity_poly.entity_id
_entity_poly.type
_entity_poly.pdbx_seq_one_letter_code
_entity_poly.pdbx_strand_id
1 'polypeptide(L)'
;MSDGESGSPSAKKSLSWLRARKTENPAALSHRLAIWHAMRSKPIDFYPRVANPGAANATLDSAAIIAEFADATPHWPKIEGEDLEDAIKLARQSLDEAKDQTEYQDQKATRLLTVTTFLTALSGVIFTRYNDRYALEAVWHSNWFEILAVLVGYALFGVFLLASLGGALVTFHATRTRFKYPGQEKVARDDGDPKSRLFHTGMLAVRPRAWATAFVAAPALTAGGTPDASKVTLRADLQQNYFRDLVGEAYLVSAKAADKLRYLEPAQGLLSLALKCLLAWLILLPVIIFFVPAKHMPDTPKTTKLIVPNPLPVNARITALPPPPPAPAPPPSPPAAIASPTAGARATERLPGPPGRQDAKDGKRTGSGERKQ
;
A
#
# COMPACT_ATOMS: atom_id res chain seq x y z
N MET A 1 15.30 44.24 45.01
CA MET A 1 16.63 44.56 44.44
C MET A 1 17.57 43.45 44.89
N SER A 2 18.01 42.52 44.08
CA SER A 2 17.86 42.31 42.64
C SER A 2 17.94 40.82 42.35
N ASP A 3 17.36 40.48 41.21
CA ASP A 3 17.20 39.16 40.61
C ASP A 3 18.53 38.48 40.27
N GLY A 4 18.55 37.14 40.37
CA GLY A 4 19.62 36.28 39.89
C GLY A 4 19.03 35.14 39.05
N GLU A 5 18.91 35.39 37.74
CA GLU A 5 18.46 34.45 36.72
C GLU A 5 19.35 33.19 36.66
N SER A 6 18.74 32.01 36.81
CA SER A 6 19.37 30.73 36.47
C SER A 6 18.84 30.26 35.11
N GLY A 7 19.60 30.60 34.05
CA GLY A 7 19.31 30.19 32.68
C GLY A 7 19.57 28.70 32.45
N SER A 8 18.50 27.94 32.20
CA SER A 8 18.53 26.52 31.84
C SER A 8 19.11 26.27 30.43
N PRO A 9 20.20 25.50 30.28
CA PRO A 9 20.77 25.14 28.98
C PRO A 9 20.33 23.73 28.55
N SER A 10 19.02 23.44 28.49
CA SER A 10 18.54 22.08 28.14
C SER A 10 17.76 21.99 26.82
N ALA A 11 17.14 23.08 26.34
CA ALA A 11 16.26 23.00 25.16
C ALA A 11 16.99 22.98 23.80
N LYS A 12 18.27 23.36 23.71
CA LYS A 12 18.97 23.50 22.43
C LYS A 12 19.64 22.22 21.90
N LYS A 13 19.81 21.17 22.73
CA LYS A 13 20.35 19.87 22.28
C LYS A 13 19.30 18.95 21.65
N SER A 14 18.01 19.25 21.80
CA SER A 14 16.92 18.40 21.29
C SER A 14 16.59 18.61 19.80
N LEU A 15 17.13 19.65 19.16
CA LEU A 15 16.81 19.98 17.76
C LEU A 15 17.96 19.71 16.77
N SER A 16 19.14 19.30 17.24
CA SER A 16 20.29 19.03 16.37
C SER A 16 20.20 17.71 15.61
N TRP A 17 19.46 16.71 16.12
CA TRP A 17 19.22 15.45 15.41
C TRP A 17 18.20 15.58 14.26
N LEU A 18 17.30 16.58 14.34
CA LEU A 18 16.35 16.91 13.26
C LEU A 18 16.99 17.62 12.08
N ARG A 19 18.21 18.16 12.25
CA ARG A 19 19.02 18.70 11.15
C ARG A 19 19.88 17.58 10.55
N ALA A 20 19.27 16.42 10.33
CA ALA A 20 19.84 15.35 9.52
C ALA A 20 20.18 15.96 8.15
N ARG A 21 21.49 16.04 7.87
CA ARG A 21 22.01 16.39 6.56
C ARG A 21 21.20 15.63 5.52
N LYS A 22 20.90 16.30 4.40
CA LYS A 22 20.52 15.68 3.12
C LYS A 22 21.70 14.79 2.68
N THR A 23 21.89 13.71 3.41
CA THR A 23 22.74 12.59 3.05
C THR A 23 22.05 12.06 1.82
N GLU A 24 22.67 12.27 0.67
CA GLU A 24 22.24 11.61 -0.57
C GLU A 24 21.98 10.17 -0.20
N ASN A 25 20.72 9.76 -0.27
CA ASN A 25 20.30 8.45 0.19
C ASN A 25 21.12 7.45 -0.64
N PRO A 26 22.16 6.82 -0.08
CA PRO A 26 23.12 6.07 -0.88
C PRO A 26 22.46 4.81 -1.48
N ALA A 27 21.21 4.54 -1.08
CA ALA A 27 20.34 3.48 -1.53
C ALA A 27 19.31 3.92 -2.59
N ALA A 28 19.31 5.18 -3.06
CA ALA A 28 18.34 5.67 -4.03
C ALA A 28 18.36 4.83 -5.31
N LEU A 29 17.24 4.17 -5.59
CA LEU A 29 17.08 3.35 -6.79
C LEU A 29 16.63 4.25 -7.95
N SER A 30 17.38 4.24 -9.06
CA SER A 30 16.96 5.01 -10.23
C SER A 30 15.61 4.51 -10.77
N HIS A 31 14.78 5.44 -11.28
CA HIS A 31 13.46 5.11 -11.85
C HIS A 31 13.51 3.99 -12.91
N ARG A 32 14.51 4.03 -13.79
CA ARG A 32 14.67 3.03 -14.86
C ARG A 32 14.98 1.65 -14.30
N LEU A 33 15.86 1.58 -13.31
CA LEU A 33 16.23 0.32 -12.67
C LEU A 33 15.05 -0.24 -11.86
N ALA A 34 14.27 0.62 -11.20
CA ALA A 34 13.05 0.25 -10.48
C ALA A 34 12.03 -0.41 -11.41
N ILE A 35 11.73 0.23 -12.54
CA ILE A 35 10.81 -0.31 -13.56
C ILE A 35 11.34 -1.66 -14.10
N TRP A 36 12.63 -1.73 -14.43
CA TRP A 36 13.24 -2.97 -14.93
C TRP A 36 13.18 -4.11 -13.92
N HIS A 37 13.47 -3.84 -12.65
CA HIS A 37 13.37 -4.81 -11.56
C HIS A 37 11.92 -5.27 -11.38
N ALA A 38 10.97 -4.33 -11.46
CA ALA A 38 9.55 -4.63 -11.38
C ALA A 38 9.11 -5.55 -12.52
N MET A 39 9.46 -5.23 -13.77
CA MET A 39 9.15 -6.05 -14.95
C MET A 39 9.74 -7.45 -14.87
N ARG A 40 11.01 -7.58 -14.47
CA ARG A 40 11.68 -8.89 -14.35
C ARG A 40 11.36 -9.62 -13.04
N SER A 41 10.48 -9.07 -12.21
CA SER A 41 10.14 -9.63 -10.91
C SER A 41 11.37 -9.98 -10.05
N LYS A 42 12.46 -9.20 -10.18
CA LYS A 42 13.69 -9.47 -9.41
C LYS A 42 13.39 -9.53 -7.91
N PRO A 43 14.05 -10.43 -7.15
CA PRO A 43 13.90 -10.46 -5.70
C PRO A 43 14.41 -9.13 -5.13
N ILE A 44 13.73 -8.66 -4.08
CA ILE A 44 14.06 -7.42 -3.42
C ILE A 44 14.91 -7.77 -2.19
N ASP A 45 16.21 -7.63 -2.38
CA ASP A 45 17.21 -8.03 -1.40
C ASP A 45 18.11 -6.82 -1.15
N PHE A 46 17.61 -5.88 -0.35
CA PHE A 46 18.41 -4.75 0.04
C PHE A 46 18.30 -4.49 1.55
N TYR A 47 19.29 -5.01 2.26
CA TYR A 47 19.47 -4.83 3.69
C TYR A 47 20.36 -3.64 4.01
N PRO A 48 20.44 -3.22 5.30
CA PRO A 48 21.35 -2.17 5.71
C PRO A 48 22.74 -2.42 5.16
N ARG A 49 23.29 -1.39 4.52
CA ARG A 49 24.67 -1.38 4.10
C ARG A 49 25.50 -1.23 5.35
N VAL A 50 26.09 -2.32 5.80
CA VAL A 50 27.04 -2.28 6.91
C VAL A 50 28.36 -1.79 6.32
N ALA A 51 28.95 -0.80 6.97
CA ALA A 51 30.27 -0.32 6.59
C ALA A 51 31.27 -1.43 6.91
N ASN A 52 31.59 -2.25 5.91
CA ASN A 52 32.62 -3.27 6.05
C ASN A 52 33.99 -2.58 5.96
N PRO A 53 34.88 -2.75 6.95
CA PRO A 53 36.24 -2.23 6.87
C PRO A 53 36.96 -2.91 5.69
N GLY A 54 37.08 -2.20 4.56
CA GLY A 54 37.79 -2.66 3.36
C GLY A 54 36.92 -3.03 2.15
N ALA A 55 35.59 -2.98 2.24
CA ALA A 55 34.71 -3.20 1.09
C ALA A 55 33.64 -2.10 0.97
N ALA A 56 33.29 -1.73 -0.27
CA ALA A 56 32.18 -0.82 -0.52
C ALA A 56 30.89 -1.41 0.06
N ASN A 57 30.29 -0.73 1.05
CA ASN A 57 28.91 -0.87 1.52
C ASN A 57 28.20 -2.16 1.07
N ALA A 58 28.58 -3.29 1.66
CA ALA A 58 28.00 -4.58 1.32
C ALA A 58 26.57 -4.65 1.90
N THR A 59 25.62 -5.05 1.08
CA THR A 59 24.27 -5.39 1.54
C THR A 59 24.33 -6.77 2.18
N LEU A 60 23.91 -6.89 3.45
CA LEU A 60 23.65 -8.22 4.00
C LEU A 60 22.46 -8.86 3.26
N ASP A 61 22.29 -10.17 3.37
CA ASP A 61 21.04 -10.80 2.99
C ASP A 61 20.24 -11.17 4.25
N SER A 62 19.05 -11.75 4.07
CA SER A 62 18.18 -12.14 5.19
C SER A 62 18.84 -13.16 6.08
N ALA A 63 19.53 -14.12 5.45
CA ALA A 63 20.16 -15.23 6.13
C ALA A 63 21.37 -14.76 6.94
N ALA A 64 22.15 -13.81 6.41
CA ALA A 64 23.29 -13.19 7.07
C ALA A 64 22.84 -12.38 8.29
N ILE A 65 21.73 -11.65 8.22
CA ILE A 65 21.18 -10.94 9.39
C ILE A 65 20.68 -11.91 10.44
N ILE A 66 19.97 -12.97 10.03
CA ILE A 66 19.52 -14.00 10.96
C ILE A 66 20.73 -14.68 11.62
N ALA A 67 21.80 -14.94 10.86
CA ALA A 67 23.04 -15.50 11.38
C ALA A 67 23.74 -14.55 12.35
N GLU A 68 23.91 -13.27 12.00
CA GLU A 68 24.50 -12.25 12.88
C GLU A 68 23.69 -12.08 14.17
N PHE A 69 22.35 -12.13 14.08
CA PHE A 69 21.48 -12.10 15.25
C PHE A 69 21.61 -13.38 16.09
N ALA A 70 21.71 -14.55 15.44
CA ALA A 70 21.94 -15.83 16.11
C ALA A 70 23.32 -15.88 16.80
N ASP A 71 24.32 -15.17 16.28
CA ASP A 71 25.66 -15.05 16.89
C ASP A 71 25.68 -14.02 18.03
N ALA A 72 24.88 -12.96 17.95
CA ALA A 72 24.82 -11.91 18.97
C ALA A 72 24.02 -12.32 20.22
N THR A 73 22.93 -13.06 20.03
CA THR A 73 21.97 -13.41 21.10
C THR A 73 22.47 -14.34 22.21
N PRO A 74 23.43 -15.27 22.02
CA PRO A 74 23.97 -16.10 23.09
C PRO A 74 24.71 -15.32 24.17
N HIS A 75 25.18 -14.11 23.85
CA HIS A 75 25.92 -13.24 24.75
C HIS A 75 25.01 -12.37 25.63
N TRP A 76 23.69 -12.46 25.46
CA TRP A 76 22.75 -11.68 26.26
C TRP A 76 22.74 -12.16 27.71
N PRO A 77 22.78 -11.24 28.68
CA PRO A 77 22.61 -11.62 30.08
C PRO A 77 21.28 -12.35 30.25
N LYS A 78 21.24 -13.37 31.11
CA LYS A 78 19.97 -13.98 31.50
C LYS A 78 19.17 -12.95 32.29
N ILE A 79 18.09 -12.50 31.69
CA ILE A 79 17.09 -11.64 32.33
C ILE A 79 16.05 -12.59 32.92
N GLU A 80 15.75 -12.43 34.21
CA GLU A 80 14.83 -13.31 34.94
C GLU A 80 13.74 -12.48 35.64
N GLY A 81 12.61 -13.10 35.93
CA GLY A 81 11.53 -12.49 36.69
C GLY A 81 10.81 -11.33 35.97
N GLU A 82 10.49 -10.29 36.73
CA GLU A 82 9.69 -9.13 36.27
C GLU A 82 10.36 -8.36 35.13
N ASP A 83 11.70 -8.23 35.16
CA ASP A 83 12.47 -7.55 34.12
C ASP A 83 12.31 -8.23 32.74
N LEU A 84 12.19 -9.56 32.72
CA LEU A 84 12.00 -10.32 31.48
C LEU A 84 10.59 -10.10 30.91
N GLU A 85 9.58 -10.06 31.77
CA GLU A 85 8.20 -9.80 31.34
C GLU A 85 8.05 -8.40 30.74
N ASP A 86 8.67 -7.40 31.37
CA ASP A 86 8.67 -6.03 30.86
C ASP A 86 9.47 -5.91 29.56
N ALA A 87 10.62 -6.57 29.45
CA ALA A 87 11.36 -6.65 28.21
C ALA A 87 10.53 -7.30 27.07
N ILE A 88 9.77 -8.36 27.37
CA ILE A 88 8.86 -8.99 26.40
C ILE A 88 7.75 -8.02 25.98
N LYS A 89 7.14 -7.27 26.91
CA LYS A 89 6.12 -6.27 26.58
C LYS A 89 6.69 -5.19 25.65
N LEU A 90 7.88 -4.67 25.94
CA LEU A 90 8.54 -3.68 25.09
C LEU A 90 8.89 -4.24 23.71
N ALA A 91 9.38 -5.49 23.64
CA ALA A 91 9.68 -6.14 22.37
C ALA A 91 8.41 -6.36 21.52
N ARG A 92 7.28 -6.72 22.14
CA ARG A 92 5.97 -6.78 21.45
C ARG A 92 5.54 -5.43 20.93
N GLN A 93 5.64 -4.39 21.76
CA GLN A 93 5.30 -3.02 21.34
C GLN A 93 6.17 -2.58 20.16
N SER A 94 7.47 -2.89 20.16
CA SER A 94 8.36 -2.58 19.04
C SER A 94 7.98 -3.34 17.77
N LEU A 95 7.57 -4.60 17.89
CA LEU A 95 7.11 -5.40 16.75
C LEU A 95 5.81 -4.86 16.17
N ASP A 96 4.86 -4.47 17.03
CA ASP A 96 3.58 -3.92 16.62
C ASP A 96 3.76 -2.54 15.95
N GLU A 97 4.62 -1.67 16.49
CA GLU A 97 4.98 -0.40 15.85
C GLU A 97 5.60 -0.62 14.45
N ALA A 98 6.50 -1.61 14.30
CA ALA A 98 7.09 -1.92 13.00
C ALA A 98 6.06 -2.44 11.97
N LYS A 99 5.05 -3.19 12.44
CA LYS A 99 3.93 -3.64 11.61
C LYS A 99 3.03 -2.47 11.22
N ASP A 100 2.64 -1.64 12.18
CA ASP A 100 1.78 -0.47 11.97
C ASP A 100 2.42 0.51 10.98
N GLN A 101 3.73 0.74 11.09
CA GLN A 101 4.48 1.54 10.11
C GLN A 101 4.44 0.93 8.71
N THR A 102 4.59 -0.39 8.60
CA THR A 102 4.52 -1.08 7.30
C THR A 102 3.12 -0.98 6.69
N GLU A 103 2.09 -1.23 7.50
CA GLU A 103 0.70 -1.14 7.07
C GLU A 103 0.33 0.28 6.65
N TYR A 104 0.76 1.29 7.41
CA TYR A 104 0.55 2.69 7.07
C TYR A 104 1.09 3.04 5.68
N GLN A 105 2.30 2.58 5.34
CA GLN A 105 2.90 2.83 4.03
C GLN A 105 2.18 2.07 2.91
N ASP A 106 1.78 0.82 3.13
CA ASP A 106 1.02 0.04 2.16
C ASP A 106 -0.37 0.66 1.89
N GLN A 107 -1.06 1.13 2.94
CA GLN A 107 -2.32 1.86 2.83
C GLN A 107 -2.15 3.17 2.03
N LYS A 108 -1.08 3.93 2.32
CA LYS A 108 -0.78 5.17 1.60
C LYS A 108 -0.51 4.91 0.12
N ALA A 109 0.28 3.89 -0.21
CA ALA A 109 0.56 3.48 -1.58
C ALA A 109 -0.73 3.06 -2.34
N THR A 110 -1.58 2.30 -1.67
CA THR A 110 -2.88 1.87 -2.22
C THR A 110 -3.79 3.06 -2.54
N ARG A 111 -3.88 4.04 -1.63
CA ARG A 111 -4.66 5.27 -1.87
C ARG A 111 -4.15 6.04 -3.10
N LEU A 112 -2.83 6.18 -3.25
CA LEU A 112 -2.23 6.84 -4.41
C LEU A 112 -2.54 6.10 -5.72
N LEU A 113 -2.51 4.76 -5.70
CA LEU A 113 -2.84 3.94 -6.86
C LEU A 113 -4.30 4.13 -7.26
N THR A 114 -5.24 4.08 -6.30
CA THR A 114 -6.68 4.29 -6.56
C THR A 114 -6.96 5.64 -7.21
N VAL A 115 -6.39 6.73 -6.67
CA VAL A 115 -6.55 8.07 -7.26
C VAL A 115 -5.98 8.11 -8.68
N THR A 116 -4.81 7.52 -8.91
CA THR A 116 -4.19 7.47 -10.24
C THR A 116 -5.04 6.69 -11.23
N THR A 117 -5.65 5.58 -10.82
CA THR A 117 -6.55 4.78 -11.66
C THR A 117 -7.78 5.58 -12.09
N PHE A 118 -8.44 6.27 -11.16
CA PHE A 118 -9.59 7.11 -11.49
C PHE A 118 -9.22 8.27 -12.42
N LEU A 119 -8.11 8.96 -12.14
CA LEU A 119 -7.61 10.02 -13.02
C LEU A 119 -7.27 9.48 -14.41
N THR A 120 -6.65 8.31 -14.51
CA THR A 120 -6.32 7.67 -15.80
C THR A 120 -7.57 7.32 -16.59
N ALA A 121 -8.61 6.77 -15.94
CA ALA A 121 -9.88 6.46 -16.58
C ALA A 121 -10.59 7.72 -17.12
N LEU A 122 -10.70 8.77 -16.28
CA LEU A 122 -11.29 10.04 -16.68
C LEU A 122 -10.51 10.69 -17.84
N SER A 123 -9.19 10.72 -17.73
CA SER A 123 -8.31 11.31 -18.74
C SER A 123 -8.39 10.52 -20.06
N GLY A 124 -8.58 9.21 -20.01
CA GLY A 124 -8.82 8.37 -21.18
C GLY A 124 -10.08 8.78 -21.95
N VAL A 125 -11.20 9.02 -21.25
CA VAL A 125 -12.45 9.46 -21.88
C VAL A 125 -12.28 10.83 -22.55
N ILE A 126 -11.63 11.77 -21.87
CA ILE A 126 -11.36 13.11 -22.43
C ILE A 126 -10.42 13.01 -23.63
N PHE A 127 -9.40 12.14 -23.55
CA PHE A 127 -8.45 11.93 -24.63
C PHE A 127 -9.11 11.30 -25.86
N THR A 128 -10.08 10.39 -25.72
CA THR A 128 -10.86 9.88 -26.86
C THR A 128 -11.54 11.03 -27.60
N ARG A 129 -12.19 11.96 -26.87
CA ARG A 129 -12.82 13.14 -27.50
C ARG A 129 -11.80 14.06 -28.15
N TYR A 130 -10.63 14.21 -27.54
CA TYR A 130 -9.52 14.96 -28.13
C TYR A 130 -9.05 14.31 -29.44
N ASN A 131 -8.88 12.99 -29.47
CA ASN A 131 -8.47 12.23 -30.63
C ASN A 131 -9.49 12.31 -31.78
N ASP A 132 -10.79 12.23 -31.47
CA ASP A 132 -11.87 12.36 -32.46
C ASP A 132 -11.89 13.76 -33.12
N ARG A 133 -11.52 14.79 -32.35
CA ARG A 133 -11.53 16.20 -32.81
C ARG A 133 -10.24 16.60 -33.53
N TYR A 134 -9.12 15.97 -33.19
CA TYR A 134 -7.78 16.31 -33.66
C TYR A 134 -7.07 15.07 -34.21
N ALA A 135 -7.69 14.38 -35.18
CA ALA A 135 -7.09 13.23 -35.83
C ALA A 135 -5.77 13.62 -36.52
N LEU A 136 -4.69 12.89 -36.22
CA LEU A 136 -3.34 13.21 -36.71
C LEU A 136 -3.26 13.33 -38.24
N GLU A 137 -4.02 12.49 -38.95
CA GLU A 137 -4.10 12.52 -40.43
C GLU A 137 -4.67 13.85 -40.95
N ALA A 138 -5.74 14.36 -40.32
CA ALA A 138 -6.40 15.60 -40.73
C ALA A 138 -5.56 16.84 -40.41
N VAL A 139 -4.75 16.77 -39.34
CA VAL A 139 -3.88 17.87 -38.91
C VAL A 139 -2.61 17.95 -39.75
N TRP A 140 -2.21 16.90 -40.47
CA TRP A 140 -0.97 16.92 -41.27
C TRP A 140 -0.96 17.97 -42.41
N HIS A 141 -2.13 18.41 -42.84
CA HIS A 141 -2.31 19.47 -43.84
C HIS A 141 -2.51 20.87 -43.22
N SER A 142 -2.33 21.03 -41.90
CA SER A 142 -2.42 22.30 -41.19
C SER A 142 -1.13 23.13 -41.23
N ASN A 143 -1.23 24.34 -40.67
CA ASN A 143 -0.08 25.12 -40.25
C ASN A 143 0.80 24.33 -39.27
N TRP A 144 2.12 24.54 -39.34
CA TRP A 144 3.09 23.82 -38.52
C TRP A 144 2.85 24.00 -37.00
N PHE A 145 2.38 25.18 -36.57
CA PHE A 145 2.06 25.46 -35.16
C PHE A 145 0.92 24.57 -34.64
N GLU A 146 -0.11 24.34 -35.45
CA GLU A 146 -1.23 23.45 -35.10
C GLU A 146 -0.75 22.00 -34.99
N ILE A 147 0.07 21.56 -35.95
CA ILE A 147 0.71 20.24 -35.95
C ILE A 147 1.52 20.05 -34.66
N LEU A 148 2.38 21.02 -34.33
CA LEU A 148 3.20 20.95 -33.13
C LEU A 148 2.34 20.91 -31.86
N ALA A 149 1.33 21.77 -31.74
CA ALA A 149 0.47 21.82 -30.57
C ALA A 149 -0.28 20.49 -30.35
N VAL A 150 -0.83 19.92 -31.42
CA VAL A 150 -1.52 18.62 -31.37
C VAL A 150 -0.55 17.51 -30.99
N LEU A 151 0.63 17.45 -31.63
CA LEU A 151 1.68 16.47 -31.33
C LEU A 151 2.17 16.56 -29.88
N VAL A 152 2.38 17.77 -29.35
CA VAL A 152 2.74 17.97 -27.94
C VAL A 152 1.62 17.46 -27.03
N GLY A 153 0.36 17.66 -27.40
CA GLY A 153 -0.79 17.09 -26.69
C GLY A 153 -0.74 15.56 -26.62
N TYR A 154 -0.53 14.89 -27.76
CA TYR A 154 -0.36 13.44 -27.83
C TYR A 154 0.86 12.96 -27.02
N ALA A 155 1.99 13.65 -27.14
CA ALA A 155 3.22 13.31 -26.43
C ALA A 155 3.06 13.43 -24.92
N LEU A 156 2.47 14.52 -24.42
CA LEU A 156 2.21 14.71 -22.99
C LEU A 156 1.30 13.62 -22.43
N PHE A 157 0.22 13.29 -23.14
CA PHE A 157 -0.68 12.22 -22.74
C PHE A 157 0.01 10.84 -22.77
N GLY A 158 0.84 10.58 -23.79
CA GLY A 158 1.65 9.36 -23.87
C GLY A 158 2.65 9.23 -22.71
N VAL A 159 3.37 10.30 -22.38
CA VAL A 159 4.29 10.33 -21.23
C VAL A 159 3.52 10.13 -19.92
N PHE A 160 2.34 10.75 -19.78
CA PHE A 160 1.45 10.51 -18.64
C PHE A 160 1.10 9.01 -18.51
N LEU A 161 0.67 8.35 -19.58
CA LEU A 161 0.31 6.92 -19.55
C LEU A 161 1.51 6.04 -19.18
N LEU A 162 2.67 6.28 -19.80
CA LEU A 162 3.89 5.51 -19.53
C LEU A 162 4.37 5.69 -18.08
N ALA A 163 4.36 6.93 -17.57
CA ALA A 163 4.74 7.22 -16.20
C ALA A 163 3.74 6.65 -15.19
N SER A 164 2.43 6.75 -15.47
CA SER A 164 1.35 6.17 -14.65
C SER A 164 1.48 4.66 -14.55
N LEU A 165 1.63 3.97 -15.69
CA LEU A 165 1.78 2.53 -15.75
C LEU A 165 3.09 2.07 -15.09
N GLY A 166 4.20 2.78 -15.33
CA GLY A 166 5.48 2.51 -14.68
C GLY A 166 5.41 2.67 -13.17
N GLY A 167 4.80 3.76 -12.68
CA GLY A 167 4.58 4.01 -11.25
C GLY A 167 3.70 2.94 -10.59
N ALA A 168 2.60 2.56 -11.24
CA ALA A 168 1.73 1.48 -10.78
C ALA A 168 2.47 0.13 -10.72
N LEU A 169 3.23 -0.22 -11.76
CA LEU A 169 4.01 -1.47 -11.81
C LEU A 169 5.03 -1.57 -10.68
N VAL A 170 5.79 -0.49 -10.43
CA VAL A 170 6.76 -0.44 -9.33
C VAL A 170 6.05 -0.49 -7.97
N THR A 171 4.91 0.20 -7.83
CA THR A 171 4.09 0.16 -6.61
C THR A 171 3.61 -1.25 -6.31
N PHE A 172 3.02 -1.95 -7.29
CA PHE A 172 2.60 -3.35 -7.15
C PHE A 172 3.77 -4.28 -6.83
N HIS A 173 4.93 -4.04 -7.44
CA HIS A 173 6.13 -4.82 -7.13
C HIS A 173 6.56 -4.66 -5.67
N ALA A 174 6.51 -3.43 -5.15
CA ALA A 174 6.87 -3.11 -3.76
C ALA A 174 5.84 -3.63 -2.74
N THR A 175 4.54 -3.53 -3.05
CA THR A 175 3.46 -3.93 -2.13
C THR A 175 3.12 -5.41 -2.21
N ARG A 176 3.64 -6.15 -3.20
CA ARG A 176 3.41 -7.59 -3.33
C ARG A 176 3.75 -8.29 -2.01
N THR A 177 2.80 -9.11 -1.53
CA THR A 177 2.98 -9.96 -0.37
C THR A 177 4.05 -11.02 -0.68
N ARG A 178 5.31 -10.65 -0.46
CA ARG A 178 6.44 -11.57 -0.54
C ARG A 178 6.82 -11.92 0.87
N PHE A 179 6.62 -13.17 1.24
CA PHE A 179 7.39 -13.72 2.32
C PHE A 179 8.71 -14.20 1.72
N LYS A 180 9.79 -13.53 2.11
CA LYS A 180 11.11 -13.75 1.55
C LYS A 180 11.68 -14.98 2.21
N TYR A 181 11.57 -16.11 1.53
CA TYR A 181 12.11 -17.37 2.00
C TYR A 181 13.19 -17.84 1.05
N PRO A 182 14.36 -18.25 1.58
CA PRO A 182 15.28 -19.03 0.76
C PRO A 182 14.50 -20.23 0.23
N GLY A 183 14.58 -20.45 -1.08
CA GLY A 183 13.77 -21.47 -1.76
C GLY A 183 13.91 -22.82 -1.06
N GLN A 184 12.79 -23.33 -0.56
CA GLN A 184 12.71 -24.59 0.16
C GLN A 184 13.79 -24.77 1.24
N GLU A 185 13.61 -24.14 2.41
CA GLU A 185 14.11 -24.79 3.62
C GLU A 185 13.42 -26.17 3.66
N LYS A 186 14.15 -27.19 3.22
CA LYS A 186 13.72 -28.57 3.37
C LYS A 186 13.38 -28.72 4.85
N VAL A 187 12.12 -29.00 5.17
CA VAL A 187 11.68 -29.30 6.54
C VAL A 187 12.72 -30.24 7.10
N ALA A 188 13.40 -29.81 8.17
CA ALA A 188 14.48 -30.61 8.74
C ALA A 188 13.93 -32.02 8.97
N ARG A 189 14.70 -33.04 8.61
CA ARG A 189 14.26 -34.45 8.76
C ARG A 189 13.98 -34.80 10.23
N ASP A 190 14.51 -34.01 11.16
CA ASP A 190 14.59 -34.30 12.59
C ASP A 190 13.75 -33.38 13.50
N ASP A 191 13.52 -33.88 14.72
CA ASP A 191 12.80 -33.28 15.84
C ASP A 191 13.55 -32.10 16.49
N GLY A 192 13.98 -31.12 15.69
CA GLY A 192 14.70 -29.92 16.16
C GLY A 192 13.79 -28.80 16.69
N ASP A 193 14.37 -27.91 17.50
CA ASP A 193 13.68 -26.70 17.97
C ASP A 193 13.40 -25.74 16.80
N PRO A 194 12.22 -25.08 16.76
CA PRO A 194 11.92 -24.11 15.72
C PRO A 194 12.86 -22.91 15.78
N LYS A 195 13.32 -22.44 14.61
CA LYS A 195 14.19 -21.28 14.48
C LYS A 195 13.54 -19.97 14.97
N SER A 196 12.22 -19.87 14.84
CA SER A 196 11.40 -18.80 15.40
C SER A 196 10.03 -19.34 15.77
N ARG A 197 9.48 -18.83 16.88
CA ARG A 197 8.15 -19.21 17.37
C ARG A 197 7.02 -18.27 16.97
N LEU A 198 7.28 -17.29 16.13
CA LEU A 198 6.32 -16.22 15.82
C LEU A 198 6.12 -16.04 14.31
N PHE A 199 7.14 -16.26 13.48
CA PHE A 199 6.98 -16.30 12.03
C PHE A 199 6.71 -17.70 11.49
N HIS A 200 5.85 -17.75 10.48
CA HIS A 200 5.44 -19.01 9.89
C HIS A 200 6.59 -19.80 9.26
N THR A 201 7.72 -19.23 8.83
CA THR A 201 8.85 -20.08 8.41
C THR A 201 9.60 -20.72 9.54
N GLY A 202 9.85 -20.00 10.64
CA GLY A 202 10.42 -20.62 11.82
C GLY A 202 9.55 -21.78 12.31
N MET A 203 8.23 -21.60 12.24
CA MET A 203 7.22 -22.61 12.53
C MET A 203 7.22 -23.77 11.52
N LEU A 204 7.24 -23.48 10.22
CA LEU A 204 7.13 -24.48 9.14
C LEU A 204 8.46 -25.19 8.82
N ALA A 205 9.59 -24.66 9.29
CA ALA A 205 10.90 -25.31 9.15
C ALA A 205 11.01 -26.62 9.95
N VAL A 206 10.13 -26.79 10.93
CA VAL A 206 10.05 -27.99 11.79
C VAL A 206 8.76 -28.76 11.55
N ARG A 207 8.74 -30.03 11.95
CA ARG A 207 7.52 -30.86 11.91
C ARG A 207 6.49 -30.38 12.94
N PRO A 208 5.18 -30.57 12.71
CA PRO A 208 4.14 -30.20 13.68
C PRO A 208 4.35 -30.79 15.08
N ARG A 209 4.92 -32.00 15.16
CA ARG A 209 5.30 -32.64 16.43
C ARG A 209 6.39 -31.85 17.17
N ALA A 210 7.48 -31.55 16.48
CA ALA A 210 8.60 -30.79 17.03
C ALA A 210 8.16 -29.38 17.47
N TRP A 211 7.30 -28.74 16.68
CA TRP A 211 6.65 -27.49 17.03
C TRP A 211 5.84 -27.61 18.34
N ALA A 212 4.96 -28.61 18.46
CA ALA A 212 4.16 -28.81 19.66
C ALA A 212 5.04 -29.07 20.91
N THR A 213 6.14 -29.82 20.74
CA THR A 213 7.08 -30.11 21.83
C THR A 213 8.02 -28.95 22.16
N ALA A 214 8.12 -27.91 21.32
CA ALA A 214 9.00 -26.76 21.57
C ALA A 214 8.57 -25.88 22.76
N PHE A 215 7.35 -26.09 23.29
CA PHE A 215 6.76 -25.33 24.39
C PHE A 215 6.82 -26.07 25.73
N VAL A 216 6.98 -27.38 25.71
CA VAL A 216 6.91 -28.25 26.88
C VAL A 216 8.25 -28.92 27.12
N ALA A 217 8.63 -29.07 28.39
CA ALA A 217 9.80 -29.85 28.74
C ALA A 217 9.50 -31.33 28.46
N ALA A 218 10.54 -32.10 28.10
CA ALA A 218 10.39 -33.54 27.94
C ALA A 218 9.86 -34.14 29.27
N PRO A 219 8.80 -34.98 29.22
CA PRO A 219 8.23 -35.55 30.43
C PRO A 219 9.31 -36.36 31.16
N ALA A 220 9.46 -36.12 32.46
CA ALA A 220 10.40 -36.87 33.27
C ALA A 220 10.08 -38.37 33.18
N LEU A 221 11.08 -39.18 32.86
CA LEU A 221 10.93 -40.63 32.83
C LEU A 221 10.77 -41.13 34.27
N THR A 222 9.74 -41.94 34.51
CA THR A 222 9.62 -42.66 35.78
C THR A 222 10.71 -43.73 35.89
N ALA A 223 10.93 -44.28 37.09
CA ALA A 223 11.88 -45.37 37.33
C ALA A 223 11.65 -46.63 36.46
N GLY A 224 10.47 -46.76 35.82
CA GLY A 224 10.13 -47.82 34.87
C GLY A 224 10.27 -47.45 33.39
N GLY A 225 10.85 -46.29 33.05
CA GLY A 225 11.03 -45.85 31.66
C GLY A 225 9.75 -45.37 30.95
N THR A 226 8.63 -45.26 31.66
CA THR A 226 7.40 -44.68 31.11
C THR A 226 7.35 -43.18 31.37
N PRO A 227 7.02 -42.35 30.35
CA PRO A 227 6.90 -40.91 30.51
C PRO A 227 5.72 -40.56 31.42
N ASP A 228 5.98 -39.81 32.49
CA ASP A 228 4.95 -39.36 33.43
C ASP A 228 4.17 -38.18 32.81
N ALA A 229 3.02 -38.47 32.20
CA ALA A 229 2.15 -37.46 31.60
C ALA A 229 1.62 -36.43 32.61
N SER A 230 1.67 -36.75 33.91
CA SER A 230 1.25 -35.86 35.00
C SER A 230 2.25 -34.73 35.30
N LYS A 231 3.47 -34.79 34.74
CA LYS A 231 4.56 -33.84 35.01
C LYS A 231 5.06 -33.11 33.77
N VAL A 232 4.15 -32.76 32.86
CA VAL A 232 4.49 -31.89 31.73
C VAL A 232 4.58 -30.45 32.24
N THR A 233 5.81 -29.93 32.35
CA THR A 233 6.08 -28.53 32.71
C THR A 233 6.40 -27.70 31.47
N LEU A 234 6.11 -26.39 31.55
CA LEU A 234 6.58 -25.44 30.53
C LEU A 234 8.10 -25.36 30.55
N ARG A 235 8.70 -25.18 29.36
CA ARG A 235 10.14 -24.94 29.25
C ARG A 235 10.55 -23.66 29.96
N ALA A 236 11.56 -23.74 30.82
CA ALA A 236 12.05 -22.59 31.59
C ALA A 236 12.67 -21.50 30.71
N ASP A 237 13.24 -21.88 29.56
CA ASP A 237 13.84 -20.97 28.58
C ASP A 237 12.83 -20.36 27.60
N LEU A 238 11.54 -20.71 27.71
CA LEU A 238 10.52 -20.32 26.74
C LEU A 238 10.35 -18.80 26.66
N GLN A 239 10.26 -18.10 27.80
CA GLN A 239 10.10 -16.65 27.83
C GLN A 239 11.31 -15.94 27.21
N GLN A 240 12.52 -16.39 27.52
CA GLN A 240 13.75 -15.82 26.97
C GLN A 240 13.87 -16.07 25.46
N ASN A 241 13.50 -17.26 24.98
CA ASN A 241 13.45 -17.56 23.55
C ASN A 241 12.39 -16.70 22.84
N TYR A 242 11.22 -16.48 23.45
CA TYR A 242 10.19 -15.59 22.91
C TYR A 242 10.66 -14.15 22.82
N PHE A 243 11.35 -13.66 23.84
CA PHE A 243 11.93 -12.33 23.84
C PHE A 243 12.92 -12.17 22.68
N ARG A 244 13.84 -13.13 22.51
CA ARG A 244 14.79 -13.15 21.40
C ARG A 244 14.09 -13.14 20.05
N ASP A 245 13.09 -14.00 19.87
CA ASP A 245 12.32 -14.09 18.64
C ASP A 245 11.64 -12.74 18.37
N LEU A 246 10.93 -12.14 19.34
CA LEU A 246 10.28 -10.82 19.18
C LEU A 246 11.25 -9.72 18.73
N VAL A 247 12.43 -9.63 19.34
CA VAL A 247 13.43 -8.60 19.01
C VAL A 247 13.97 -8.80 17.59
N GLY A 248 14.36 -10.04 17.24
CA GLY A 248 14.85 -10.35 15.90
C GLY A 248 13.79 -10.10 14.84
N GLU A 249 12.54 -10.37 15.17
CA GLU A 249 11.41 -10.17 14.28
C GLU A 249 11.07 -8.70 14.04
N ALA A 250 11.06 -7.89 15.10
CA ALA A 250 10.88 -6.45 14.96
C ALA A 250 11.94 -5.85 14.02
N TYR A 251 13.19 -6.32 14.13
CA TYR A 251 14.27 -5.91 13.24
C TYR A 251 14.03 -6.36 11.79
N LEU A 252 13.68 -7.63 11.56
CA LEU A 252 13.43 -8.16 10.21
C LEU A 252 12.23 -7.48 9.52
N VAL A 253 11.16 -7.19 10.26
CA VAL A 253 10.01 -6.44 9.75
C VAL A 253 10.44 -5.03 9.36
N SER A 254 11.20 -4.34 10.23
CA SER A 254 11.70 -2.99 9.97
C SER A 254 12.62 -2.95 8.74
N ALA A 255 13.53 -3.92 8.61
CA ALA A 255 14.40 -4.04 7.44
C ALA A 255 13.60 -4.24 6.15
N LYS A 256 12.56 -5.08 6.19
CA LYS A 256 11.65 -5.29 5.06
C LYS A 256 10.85 -4.04 4.70
N ALA A 257 10.38 -3.29 5.70
CA ALA A 257 9.68 -2.03 5.51
C ALA A 257 10.57 -1.00 4.80
N ALA A 258 11.84 -0.88 5.22
CA ALA A 258 12.81 -0.02 4.57
C ALA A 258 13.04 -0.38 3.10
N ASP A 259 13.10 -1.67 2.77
CA ASP A 259 13.28 -2.13 1.38
C ASP A 259 12.07 -1.78 0.50
N LYS A 260 10.85 -1.97 1.02
CA LYS A 260 9.63 -1.50 0.35
C LYS A 260 9.67 0.00 0.07
N LEU A 261 10.03 0.80 1.08
CA LEU A 261 10.11 2.26 0.96
C LEU A 261 11.06 2.70 -0.16
N ARG A 262 12.16 1.98 -0.35
CA ARG A 262 13.14 2.24 -1.42
C ARG A 262 12.56 2.11 -2.83
N TYR A 263 11.60 1.22 -3.04
CA TYR A 263 10.89 1.09 -4.32
C TYR A 263 9.68 2.02 -4.42
N LEU A 264 9.08 2.38 -3.28
CA LEU A 264 7.97 3.33 -3.24
C LEU A 264 8.42 4.75 -3.58
N GLU A 265 9.63 5.17 -3.24
CA GLU A 265 10.17 6.49 -3.60
C GLU A 265 10.20 6.73 -5.13
N PRO A 266 10.86 5.89 -5.96
CA PRO A 266 10.81 6.06 -7.41
C PRO A 266 9.41 5.83 -7.98
N ALA A 267 8.57 4.98 -7.37
CA ALA A 267 7.18 4.85 -7.79
C ALA A 267 6.40 6.16 -7.62
N GLN A 268 6.54 6.82 -6.47
CA GLN A 268 5.95 8.13 -6.20
C GLN A 268 6.52 9.19 -7.14
N GLY A 269 7.81 9.13 -7.48
CA GLY A 269 8.43 10.01 -8.48
C GLY A 269 7.78 9.87 -9.86
N LEU A 270 7.56 8.64 -10.32
CA LEU A 270 6.88 8.34 -11.59
C LEU A 270 5.41 8.80 -11.57
N LEU A 271 4.69 8.53 -10.49
CA LEU A 271 3.30 8.98 -10.33
C LEU A 271 3.20 10.52 -10.24
N SER A 272 4.17 11.18 -9.60
CA SER A 272 4.26 12.64 -9.57
C SER A 272 4.52 13.21 -10.96
N LEU A 273 5.42 12.60 -11.73
CA LEU A 273 5.66 12.98 -13.12
C LEU A 273 4.40 12.79 -13.97
N ALA A 274 3.71 11.66 -13.83
CA ALA A 274 2.45 11.39 -14.51
C ALA A 274 1.43 12.49 -14.20
N LEU A 275 1.24 12.85 -12.93
CA LEU A 275 0.30 13.88 -12.52
C LEU A 275 0.67 15.27 -13.09
N LYS A 276 1.96 15.62 -13.12
CA LYS A 276 2.45 16.87 -13.72
C LYS A 276 2.19 16.92 -15.23
N CYS A 277 2.47 15.82 -15.95
CA CYS A 277 2.20 15.70 -17.38
C CYS A 277 0.69 15.78 -17.67
N LEU A 278 -0.14 15.13 -16.85
CA LEU A 278 -1.59 15.20 -16.96
C LEU A 278 -2.10 16.62 -16.76
N LEU A 279 -1.64 17.31 -15.71
CA LEU A 279 -2.04 18.69 -15.45
C LEU A 279 -1.62 19.63 -16.59
N ALA A 280 -0.39 19.49 -17.09
CA ALA A 280 0.10 20.26 -18.23
C ALA A 280 -0.76 19.98 -19.49
N TRP A 281 -1.12 18.72 -19.73
CA TRP A 281 -1.99 18.33 -20.84
C TRP A 281 -3.40 18.93 -20.70
N LEU A 282 -4.01 18.90 -19.50
CA LEU A 282 -5.33 19.47 -19.24
C LEU A 282 -5.36 21.00 -19.41
N ILE A 283 -4.26 21.70 -19.10
CA ILE A 283 -4.12 23.14 -19.35
C ILE A 283 -3.91 23.42 -20.85
N LEU A 284 -3.15 22.58 -21.54
CA LEU A 284 -2.92 22.71 -22.98
C LEU A 284 -4.20 22.45 -23.79
N LEU A 285 -5.07 21.56 -23.33
CA LEU A 285 -6.29 21.18 -24.02
C LEU A 285 -7.22 22.36 -24.38
N PRO A 286 -7.61 23.28 -23.48
CA PRO A 286 -8.41 24.45 -23.85
C PRO A 286 -7.67 25.40 -24.79
N VAL A 287 -6.34 25.52 -24.67
CA VAL A 287 -5.53 26.32 -25.61
C VAL A 287 -5.64 25.74 -27.02
N ILE A 288 -5.50 24.42 -27.18
CA ILE A 288 -5.70 23.75 -28.47
C ILE A 288 -7.14 23.94 -28.95
N ILE A 289 -8.14 23.79 -28.08
CA ILE A 289 -9.55 23.95 -28.46
C ILE A 289 -9.86 25.35 -28.99
N PHE A 290 -9.25 26.38 -28.41
CA PHE A 290 -9.50 27.77 -28.78
C PHE A 290 -8.74 28.19 -30.04
N PHE A 291 -7.47 27.76 -30.17
CA PHE A 291 -6.58 28.23 -31.24
C PHE A 291 -6.49 27.29 -32.44
N VAL A 292 -6.83 26.00 -32.29
CA VAL A 292 -6.76 25.01 -33.36
C VAL A 292 -8.19 24.63 -33.78
N PRO A 293 -8.60 24.99 -35.01
CA PRO A 293 -9.91 24.63 -35.53
C PRO A 293 -10.13 23.12 -35.47
N ALA A 294 -11.33 22.69 -35.10
CA ALA A 294 -11.69 21.27 -35.12
C ALA A 294 -11.64 20.77 -36.57
N LYS A 295 -10.82 19.74 -36.82
CA LYS A 295 -10.75 19.07 -38.11
C LYS A 295 -11.28 17.66 -37.92
N HIS A 296 -12.60 17.55 -37.93
CA HIS A 296 -13.27 16.26 -37.90
C HIS A 296 -12.80 15.44 -39.10
N MET A 297 -12.47 14.17 -38.87
CA MET A 297 -12.53 13.22 -39.97
C MET A 297 -13.95 13.32 -40.55
N PRO A 298 -14.13 13.50 -41.86
CA PRO A 298 -15.45 13.41 -42.43
C PRO A 298 -15.98 12.05 -42.04
N ASP A 299 -17.09 12.01 -41.29
CA ASP A 299 -17.84 10.79 -41.03
C ASP A 299 -18.11 10.18 -42.40
N THR A 300 -17.24 9.27 -42.83
CA THR A 300 -17.45 8.55 -44.07
C THR A 300 -18.65 7.70 -43.71
N PRO A 301 -19.84 7.97 -44.26
CA PRO A 301 -21.02 7.25 -43.83
C PRO A 301 -20.68 5.78 -44.06
N LYS A 302 -20.59 5.01 -42.96
CA LYS A 302 -20.47 3.56 -43.02
C LYS A 302 -21.76 3.12 -43.68
N THR A 303 -21.72 3.07 -45.00
CA THR A 303 -22.79 2.56 -45.82
C THR A 303 -22.74 1.07 -45.56
N THR A 304 -23.42 0.63 -44.50
CA THR A 304 -23.76 -0.77 -44.31
C THR A 304 -24.66 -1.12 -45.49
N LYS A 305 -24.03 -1.48 -46.62
CA LYS A 305 -24.70 -2.28 -47.63
C LYS A 305 -25.09 -3.56 -46.89
N LEU A 306 -26.35 -3.63 -46.46
CA LEU A 306 -27.01 -4.88 -46.16
C LEU A 306 -26.93 -5.69 -47.44
N ILE A 307 -25.88 -6.50 -47.57
CA ILE A 307 -25.84 -7.59 -48.54
C ILE A 307 -26.86 -8.59 -47.99
N VAL A 308 -28.12 -8.42 -48.37
CA VAL A 308 -29.13 -9.46 -48.20
C VAL A 308 -28.70 -10.60 -49.12
N PRO A 309 -28.21 -11.74 -48.59
CA PRO A 309 -27.94 -12.89 -49.42
C PRO A 309 -29.31 -13.44 -49.82
N ASN A 310 -29.60 -13.43 -51.13
CA ASN A 310 -30.86 -13.87 -51.74
C ASN A 310 -32.08 -12.96 -51.51
N PRO A 311 -32.44 -12.09 -52.47
CA PRO A 311 -33.78 -11.52 -52.51
C PRO A 311 -34.77 -12.62 -52.92
N LEU A 312 -35.36 -13.32 -51.95
CA LEU A 312 -36.62 -14.02 -52.20
C LEU A 312 -37.67 -12.95 -52.55
N PRO A 313 -38.44 -13.10 -53.65
CA PRO A 313 -39.52 -12.18 -53.97
C PRO A 313 -40.62 -12.31 -52.92
N VAL A 314 -40.54 -11.51 -51.87
CA VAL A 314 -41.65 -11.32 -50.94
C VAL A 314 -42.69 -10.48 -51.68
N ASN A 315 -43.73 -11.13 -52.20
CA ASN A 315 -44.97 -10.48 -52.60
C ASN A 315 -45.64 -9.90 -51.34
N ALA A 316 -45.19 -8.72 -50.91
CA ALA A 316 -45.87 -7.95 -49.90
C ALA A 316 -47.19 -7.45 -50.52
N ARG A 317 -48.27 -8.20 -50.31
CA ARG A 317 -49.63 -7.71 -50.54
C ARG A 317 -49.84 -6.58 -49.55
N ILE A 318 -49.70 -5.34 -50.00
CA ILE A 318 -49.97 -4.14 -49.20
C ILE A 318 -51.48 -4.12 -48.97
N THR A 319 -51.93 -4.72 -47.87
CA THR A 319 -53.25 -4.47 -47.31
C THR A 319 -53.20 -3.03 -46.79
N ALA A 320 -53.85 -2.11 -47.49
CA ALA A 320 -54.00 -0.74 -47.01
C ALA A 320 -54.56 -0.77 -45.59
N LEU A 321 -53.86 -0.12 -44.65
CA LEU A 321 -54.38 0.03 -43.29
C LEU A 321 -55.73 0.76 -43.36
N PRO A 322 -56.77 0.29 -42.64
CA PRO A 322 -57.98 1.07 -42.46
C PRO A 322 -57.63 2.41 -41.79
N PRO A 323 -58.33 3.49 -42.14
CA PRO A 323 -58.06 4.81 -41.57
C PRO A 323 -58.19 4.77 -40.04
N PRO A 324 -57.34 5.51 -39.31
CA PRO A 324 -57.38 5.54 -37.86
C PRO A 324 -58.74 6.05 -37.37
N PRO A 325 -59.33 5.46 -36.32
CA PRO A 325 -60.55 5.97 -35.73
C PRO A 325 -60.35 7.40 -35.21
N PRO A 326 -61.40 8.25 -35.28
CA PRO A 326 -61.32 9.62 -34.80
C PRO A 326 -60.93 9.66 -33.32
N ALA A 327 -60.02 10.57 -32.98
CA ALA A 327 -59.48 10.72 -31.63
C ALA A 327 -60.61 11.01 -30.62
N PRO A 328 -60.63 10.33 -29.45
CA PRO A 328 -61.58 10.64 -28.39
C PRO A 328 -61.34 12.06 -27.86
N ALA A 329 -62.44 12.76 -27.58
CA ALA A 329 -62.43 14.12 -27.08
C ALA A 329 -61.62 14.26 -25.78
N PRO A 330 -60.90 15.38 -25.59
CA PRO A 330 -60.13 15.60 -24.37
C PRO A 330 -61.04 15.65 -23.13
N PRO A 331 -60.65 15.00 -22.03
CA PRO A 331 -61.39 15.07 -20.78
C PRO A 331 -61.40 16.51 -20.21
N PRO A 332 -62.47 16.91 -19.49
CA PRO A 332 -62.58 18.25 -18.93
C PRO A 332 -61.48 18.52 -17.89
N SER A 333 -60.88 19.70 -17.98
CA SER A 333 -59.83 20.18 -17.10
C SER A 333 -60.26 20.15 -15.62
N PRO A 334 -59.47 19.59 -14.71
CA PRO A 334 -59.76 19.67 -13.28
C PRO A 334 -59.61 21.12 -12.76
N PRO A 335 -60.41 21.51 -11.75
CA PRO A 335 -60.42 22.87 -11.21
C PRO A 335 -59.11 23.23 -10.51
N ALA A 336 -58.72 24.49 -10.68
CA ALA A 336 -57.53 25.10 -10.10
C ALA A 336 -57.54 25.01 -8.57
N ALA A 337 -56.63 24.20 -8.02
CA ALA A 337 -56.37 24.17 -6.59
C ALA A 337 -55.38 25.28 -6.20
N ILE A 338 -55.92 26.16 -5.38
CA ILE A 338 -55.38 27.31 -4.66
C ILE A 338 -53.99 27.03 -4.04
N ALA A 339 -53.09 28.00 -4.21
CA ALA A 339 -51.80 28.08 -3.56
C ALA A 339 -51.91 28.23 -2.04
N SER A 340 -50.97 27.65 -1.29
CA SER A 340 -50.47 28.28 -0.07
C SER A 340 -49.04 27.82 0.29
N PRO A 341 -48.27 28.67 0.98
CA PRO A 341 -46.82 28.57 1.09
C PRO A 341 -46.37 28.05 2.47
N THR A 342 -45.05 27.85 2.63
CA THR A 342 -44.24 28.13 3.83
C THR A 342 -43.36 26.97 4.30
N ALA A 343 -42.05 27.25 4.21
CA ALA A 343 -40.94 26.99 5.13
C ALA A 343 -40.83 25.66 5.91
N GLY A 344 -39.58 25.17 6.00
CA GLY A 344 -39.16 24.42 7.19
C GLY A 344 -38.01 23.44 6.97
N ALA A 345 -36.79 23.92 7.20
CA ALA A 345 -35.61 23.23 7.72
C ALA A 345 -35.63 21.68 7.90
N ARG A 346 -34.66 21.00 7.28
CA ARG A 346 -34.04 19.72 7.72
C ARG A 346 -32.85 19.44 6.80
N ALA A 347 -31.77 18.78 7.17
CA ALA A 347 -31.13 18.47 8.45
C ALA A 347 -29.74 17.96 8.03
N THR A 348 -28.69 18.49 8.65
CA THR A 348 -27.33 17.96 8.53
C THR A 348 -27.27 16.57 9.15
N GLU A 349 -27.20 15.55 8.31
CA GLU A 349 -26.90 14.18 8.72
C GLU A 349 -25.38 14.03 8.86
N ARG A 350 -24.87 14.21 10.07
CA ARG A 350 -23.51 13.86 10.47
C ARG A 350 -23.45 12.36 10.74
N LEU A 351 -22.64 11.65 9.97
CA LEU A 351 -22.19 10.28 10.28
C LEU A 351 -21.34 10.27 11.56
N PRO A 352 -21.51 9.28 12.45
CA PRO A 352 -20.74 9.17 13.68
C PRO A 352 -19.31 8.67 13.40
N GLY A 353 -18.33 9.42 13.90
CA GLY A 353 -16.93 9.00 13.95
C GLY A 353 -16.69 7.91 15.00
N PRO A 354 -15.62 7.12 14.86
CA PRO A 354 -15.28 6.04 15.79
C PRO A 354 -14.89 6.59 17.18
N PRO A 355 -15.19 5.84 18.26
CA PRO A 355 -14.94 6.29 19.62
C PRO A 355 -13.45 6.41 19.92
N GLY A 356 -13.06 7.59 20.38
CA GLY A 356 -11.73 7.86 20.92
C GLY A 356 -11.46 7.02 22.16
N ARG A 357 -10.29 6.39 22.15
CA ARG A 357 -9.69 5.67 23.28
C ARG A 357 -9.37 6.71 24.36
N GLN A 358 -10.20 6.78 25.40
CA GLN A 358 -9.96 7.60 26.58
C GLN A 358 -8.85 6.99 27.43
N ASP A 359 -7.90 7.84 27.78
CA ASP A 359 -6.84 7.61 28.75
C ASP A 359 -7.43 7.30 30.13
N ALA A 360 -7.15 6.12 30.66
CA ALA A 360 -7.38 5.79 32.07
C ALA A 360 -6.13 6.16 32.88
N LYS A 361 -6.13 7.40 33.39
CA LYS A 361 -5.36 7.82 34.56
C LYS A 361 -6.23 7.69 35.81
N ASP A 362 -5.56 7.51 36.94
CA ASP A 362 -6.04 7.59 38.33
C ASP A 362 -6.68 6.33 38.96
N GLY A 363 -5.82 5.59 39.67
CA GLY A 363 -6.18 4.57 40.64
C GLY A 363 -5.26 4.61 41.86
N LYS A 364 -5.20 5.76 42.55
CA LYS A 364 -4.53 5.95 43.84
C LYS A 364 -5.33 5.19 44.91
N ARG A 365 -4.83 4.05 45.41
CA ARG A 365 -5.41 3.34 46.56
C ARG A 365 -4.42 3.32 47.72
N THR A 366 -4.59 4.31 48.60
CA THR A 366 -4.09 4.31 49.98
C THR A 366 -4.88 3.27 50.78
N GLY A 367 -4.18 2.43 51.53
CA GLY A 367 -4.77 1.45 52.43
C GLY A 367 -3.77 0.98 53.46
N SER A 368 -3.37 1.90 54.36
CA SER A 368 -2.69 1.58 55.62
C SER A 368 -3.71 0.91 56.55
N GLY A 369 -3.43 -0.33 56.94
CA GLY A 369 -4.29 -1.16 57.78
C GLY A 369 -3.44 -1.97 58.75
N GLU A 370 -3.02 -1.28 59.79
CA GLU A 370 -2.53 -1.74 61.08
C GLU A 370 -3.27 -2.99 61.62
N ARG A 371 -2.53 -4.03 62.02
CA ARG A 371 -2.91 -4.88 63.15
C ARG A 371 -1.73 -5.65 63.74
N LYS A 372 -1.38 -5.25 64.95
CA LYS A 372 -0.68 -6.05 65.96
C LYS A 372 -1.54 -7.26 66.35
N GLN A 373 -0.93 -8.42 66.48
CA GLN A 373 -0.87 -9.22 67.72
C GLN A 373 0.23 -10.25 67.62
#